data_AF-A0A1Q9LFB1-F1
#
_entry.id   AF-A0A1Q9LFB1-F1
#
_cell.length_a   1.000
_cell.length_b   1.000
_cell.length_c   1.000
_cell.angle_alpha   90.00
_cell.angle_beta   90.00
_cell.angle_gamma   90.00
#
_symmetry.space_group_name_H-M   'P 1'
#
loop_
_entity.id
_entity.type
_entity.pdbx_description
1 polymer ?
#
loop_
_entity_poly.entity_id
_entity_poly.type
_entity_poly.pdbx_seq_one_letter_code
_entity_poly.pdbx_strand_id
1 'polypeptide(L)'
;MPELLDPGSPDAIDRVPHPFHPHPDDDDQPPAPELPVVHPASAARLATTAVIAANCALTLITSWQSLRSPSGSTPADGWVWALGVLASLACFSRWLWQARANAQRISLAPHRLDARWIPWCWFVPGANLVVPPVLVSDVWRASHPDLPPGPRDLRAVRWGRCIAVAWASFLLAQVAVVFAPTPLWGHAVSTPLTLVCGAAAVYGMRRVDRWQTGREPVR
;
A
#
# COMPACT_ATOMS: atom_id res chain seq x y z
N MET A 1 22.39 -22.17 31.03
CA MET A 1 23.36 -21.76 32.07
C MET A 1 24.00 -20.46 31.60
N PRO A 2 23.89 -19.35 32.34
CA PRO A 2 24.56 -18.11 32.00
C PRO A 2 26.03 -18.21 32.39
N GLU A 3 26.89 -17.88 31.44
CA GLU A 3 28.35 -17.82 31.57
C GLU A 3 28.72 -16.67 32.51
N LEU A 4 29.30 -17.03 33.66
CA LEU A 4 29.71 -16.10 34.70
C LEU A 4 30.95 -15.36 34.19
N LEU A 5 30.82 -14.05 33.93
CA LEU A 5 31.94 -13.18 33.59
C LEU A 5 32.95 -13.15 34.74
N ASP A 6 34.18 -13.56 34.44
CA ASP A 6 35.32 -13.56 35.35
C ASP A 6 35.76 -12.11 35.66
N PRO A 7 35.62 -11.63 36.90
CA PRO A 7 35.97 -10.26 37.29
C PRO A 7 37.48 -10.01 37.41
N GLY A 8 38.33 -11.01 37.11
CA GLY A 8 39.78 -10.94 37.30
C GLY A 8 40.62 -10.65 36.05
N SER A 9 40.03 -10.39 34.89
CA SER A 9 40.82 -10.16 33.66
C SER A 9 41.65 -8.87 33.74
N PRO A 10 43.00 -8.93 33.64
CA PRO A 10 43.88 -7.75 33.68
C PRO A 10 43.64 -6.75 32.55
N ASP A 11 42.96 -7.16 31.47
CA ASP A 11 42.65 -6.32 30.31
C ASP A 11 41.48 -5.34 30.54
N ALA A 12 40.83 -5.40 31.71
CA ALA A 12 39.67 -4.55 32.01
C ALA A 12 40.03 -3.13 32.49
N ILE A 13 41.27 -2.90 32.95
CA ILE A 13 41.66 -1.64 33.61
C ILE A 13 42.18 -0.59 32.62
N ASP A 14 42.56 -0.98 31.39
CA ASP A 14 43.23 -0.06 30.45
C ASP A 14 42.29 0.59 29.42
N ARG A 15 40.97 0.42 29.54
CA ARG A 15 39.99 1.18 28.75
C ARG A 15 39.69 2.52 29.41
N VAL A 16 40.70 3.36 29.55
CA VAL A 16 40.48 4.80 29.74
C VAL A 16 39.78 5.30 28.48
N PRO A 17 38.60 5.94 28.56
CA PRO A 17 37.98 6.56 27.40
C PRO A 17 38.97 7.60 26.86
N HIS A 18 39.60 7.32 25.72
CA HIS A 18 40.40 8.33 25.06
C HIS A 18 39.51 9.56 24.83
N PRO A 19 39.96 10.76 25.25
CA PRO A 19 39.22 11.98 24.95
C PRO A 19 39.00 12.02 23.44
N PHE A 20 37.74 12.19 23.05
CA PHE A 20 37.34 12.32 21.66
C PHE A 20 38.06 13.54 21.09
N HIS A 21 39.19 13.30 20.44
CA HIS A 21 39.89 14.29 19.64
C HIS A 21 39.25 14.21 18.25
N PRO A 22 38.45 15.21 17.84
CA PRO A 22 37.99 15.29 16.46
C PRO A 22 39.23 15.27 15.56
N HIS A 23 39.23 14.41 14.54
CA HIS A 23 40.37 14.38 13.62
C HIS A 23 40.36 15.71 12.85
N PRO A 24 41.49 16.42 12.71
CA PRO A 24 41.55 17.68 11.95
C PRO A 24 41.07 17.57 10.50
N ASP A 25 40.96 16.34 9.98
CA ASP A 25 40.52 16.04 8.62
C ASP A 25 39.00 15.79 8.52
N ASP A 26 38.25 15.79 9.64
CA ASP A 26 36.80 15.63 9.64
C ASP A 26 36.08 16.91 9.15
N ASP A 27 36.74 18.08 9.19
CA ASP A 27 36.19 19.36 8.72
C ASP A 27 36.15 19.47 7.18
N ASP A 28 36.93 18.63 6.46
CA ASP A 28 36.98 18.59 4.99
C ASP A 28 36.06 17.50 4.39
N GLN A 29 35.34 16.75 5.21
CA GLN A 29 34.36 15.79 4.70
C GLN A 29 33.19 16.57 4.10
N PRO A 30 32.89 16.45 2.79
CA PRO A 30 31.77 17.15 2.19
C PRO A 30 30.51 16.81 3.00
N PRO A 31 29.66 17.81 3.31
CA PRO A 31 28.50 17.62 4.16
C PRO A 31 27.75 16.40 3.65
N ALA A 32 27.51 15.44 4.55
CA ALA A 32 26.81 14.21 4.20
C ALA A 32 25.55 14.60 3.40
N PRO A 33 25.34 14.06 2.19
CA PRO A 33 24.27 14.52 1.32
C PRO A 33 22.96 14.48 2.08
N GLU A 34 22.31 15.64 2.18
CA GLU A 34 21.10 15.82 2.96
C GLU A 34 20.07 14.82 2.47
N LEU A 35 19.74 13.83 3.31
CA LEU A 35 18.91 12.72 2.88
C LEU A 35 17.51 13.27 2.57
N PRO A 36 16.97 13.05 1.35
CA PRO A 36 15.68 13.60 0.98
C PRO A 36 14.60 13.07 1.91
N VAL A 37 13.98 13.98 2.66
CA VAL A 37 12.93 13.68 3.63
C VAL A 37 11.79 12.90 2.96
N VAL A 38 11.34 11.83 3.61
CA VAL A 38 10.20 11.05 3.15
C VAL A 38 8.94 11.90 3.33
N HIS A 39 8.40 12.43 2.23
CA HIS A 39 7.13 13.14 2.27
C HIS A 39 5.97 12.14 2.41
N PRO A 40 5.07 12.32 3.39
CA PRO A 40 3.94 11.45 3.57
C PRO A 40 3.01 11.53 2.34
N ALA A 41 2.57 10.38 1.82
CA ALA A 41 1.59 10.29 0.73
C ALA A 41 0.15 10.65 1.18
N SER A 42 0.01 11.44 2.24
CA SER A 42 -1.25 11.68 2.95
C SER A 42 -2.30 12.37 2.09
N ALA A 43 -1.89 13.36 1.29
CA ALA A 43 -2.79 14.05 0.37
C ALA A 43 -3.36 13.11 -0.71
N ALA A 44 -2.51 12.28 -1.33
CA ALA A 44 -2.94 11.29 -2.31
C ALA A 44 -3.82 10.20 -1.67
N ARG A 45 -3.52 9.78 -0.44
CA ARG A 45 -4.36 8.86 0.32
C ARG A 45 -5.75 9.46 0.58
N LEU A 46 -5.82 10.71 1.03
CA LEU A 46 -7.09 11.39 1.32
C LEU A 46 -7.96 11.49 0.07
N ALA A 47 -7.38 11.92 -1.06
CA ALA A 47 -8.08 11.96 -2.34
C ALA A 47 -8.61 10.58 -2.75
N THR A 48 -7.76 9.55 -2.69
CA THR A 48 -8.16 8.17 -3.01
C THR A 48 -9.26 7.65 -2.08
N THR A 49 -9.15 7.91 -0.79
CA THR A 49 -10.16 7.50 0.20
C THR A 49 -11.50 8.17 -0.07
N ALA A 50 -11.51 9.47 -0.39
CA ALA A 50 -12.72 10.21 -0.72
C ALA A 50 -13.40 9.64 -1.97
N VAL A 51 -12.62 9.34 -3.01
CA VAL A 51 -13.16 8.77 -4.26
C VAL A 51 -13.68 7.35 -4.07
N ILE A 52 -12.97 6.49 -3.33
CA ILE A 52 -13.45 5.14 -2.99
C ILE A 52 -14.75 5.23 -2.18
N ALA A 53 -14.83 6.14 -1.20
CA ALA A 53 -16.02 6.34 -0.39
C ALA A 53 -17.20 6.84 -1.23
N ALA A 54 -16.97 7.78 -2.14
CA ALA A 54 -17.98 8.27 -3.08
C ALA A 54 -18.52 7.15 -3.98
N ASN A 55 -17.64 6.29 -4.52
CA ASN A 55 -18.04 5.14 -5.32
C ASN A 55 -18.82 4.08 -4.51
N CYS A 56 -18.43 3.85 -3.26
CA CYS A 56 -19.18 2.97 -2.35
C CYS A 56 -20.59 3.52 -2.08
N ALA A 57 -20.71 4.82 -1.83
CA ALA A 57 -21.99 5.48 -1.64
C ALA A 57 -22.86 5.42 -2.90
N LEU A 58 -22.27 5.67 -4.08
CA LEU A 58 -22.96 5.53 -5.36
C LEU A 58 -23.49 4.10 -5.57
N THR A 59 -22.68 3.09 -5.29
CA THR A 59 -23.08 1.67 -5.41
C THR A 59 -24.23 1.31 -4.47
N LEU A 60 -24.22 1.86 -3.24
CA LEU A 60 -25.33 1.70 -2.30
C LEU A 60 -26.61 2.36 -2.80
N ILE A 61 -26.51 3.57 -3.35
CA ILE A 61 -27.66 4.30 -3.89
C ILE A 61 -28.26 3.56 -5.08
N THR A 62 -27.45 3.08 -6.03
CA THR A 62 -27.95 2.34 -7.19
C THR A 62 -28.55 1.00 -6.81
N SER A 63 -27.93 0.28 -5.86
CA SER A 63 -28.52 -0.94 -5.29
C SER A 63 -29.88 -0.67 -4.64
N TRP A 64 -30.00 0.44 -3.90
CA TRP A 64 -31.25 0.82 -3.25
C TRP A 64 -32.32 1.27 -4.25
N GLN A 65 -31.95 2.01 -5.28
CA GLN A 65 -32.86 2.41 -6.36
C GLN A 65 -33.40 1.20 -7.11
N SER A 66 -32.55 0.19 -7.35
CA SER A 66 -32.93 -1.07 -8.01
C SER A 66 -33.99 -1.84 -7.22
N LEU A 67 -34.04 -1.69 -5.89
CA LEU A 67 -35.08 -2.27 -5.04
C LEU A 67 -36.42 -1.52 -5.15
N ARG A 68 -36.40 -0.21 -5.42
CA ARG A 68 -37.59 0.65 -5.44
C ARG A 68 -38.21 0.81 -6.83
N SER A 69 -37.37 0.89 -7.85
CA SER A 69 -37.78 1.17 -9.22
C SER A 69 -37.11 0.15 -10.14
N PRO A 70 -37.79 -0.98 -10.43
CA PRO A 70 -37.27 -1.99 -11.37
C PRO A 70 -37.18 -1.50 -12.82
N SER A 71 -37.65 -0.29 -13.12
CA SER A 71 -37.48 0.36 -14.42
C SER A 71 -36.00 0.40 -14.80
N GLY A 72 -35.69 0.00 -16.02
CA GLY A 72 -34.31 -0.19 -16.49
C GLY A 72 -33.40 1.01 -16.25
N SER A 73 -32.11 0.72 -16.09
CA SER A 73 -31.04 1.73 -15.96
C SER A 73 -30.99 2.67 -17.15
N THR A 74 -30.74 3.95 -16.90
CA THR A 74 -30.49 4.91 -17.97
C THR A 74 -29.04 4.78 -18.47
N PRO A 75 -28.73 5.15 -19.72
CA PRO A 75 -27.35 5.19 -20.20
C PRO A 75 -26.43 6.09 -19.37
N ALA A 76 -26.99 7.12 -18.72
CA ALA A 76 -26.25 8.03 -17.84
C ALA A 76 -25.67 7.30 -16.62
N ASP A 77 -26.39 6.32 -16.06
CA ASP A 77 -25.96 5.56 -14.88
C ASP A 77 -24.65 4.79 -15.17
N GLY A 78 -24.54 4.23 -16.38
CA GLY A 78 -23.32 3.55 -16.84
C GLY A 78 -22.12 4.48 -16.94
N TRP A 79 -22.31 5.71 -17.45
CA TRP A 79 -21.23 6.70 -17.56
C TRP A 79 -20.77 7.22 -16.20
N VAL A 80 -21.70 7.50 -15.29
CA VAL A 80 -21.37 7.94 -13.92
C VAL A 80 -20.54 6.87 -13.21
N TRP A 81 -20.95 5.61 -13.31
CA TRP A 81 -20.18 4.50 -12.76
C TRP A 81 -18.79 4.37 -13.38
N ALA A 82 -18.68 4.42 -14.71
CA ALA A 82 -17.41 4.31 -15.41
C ALA A 82 -16.42 5.43 -15.03
N LEU A 83 -16.89 6.67 -14.94
CA LEU A 83 -16.09 7.82 -14.50
C LEU A 83 -15.64 7.65 -13.04
N GLY A 84 -16.53 7.15 -12.18
CA GLY A 84 -16.19 6.83 -10.79
C GLY A 84 -15.06 5.82 -10.69
N VAL A 85 -15.13 4.72 -11.46
CA VAL A 85 -14.09 3.69 -11.51
C VAL A 85 -12.76 4.27 -12.01
N LEU A 86 -12.77 5.05 -13.09
CA LEU A 86 -11.58 5.70 -13.63
C LEU A 86 -10.94 6.66 -12.63
N ALA A 87 -11.74 7.45 -11.91
CA ALA A 87 -11.25 8.33 -10.86
C ALA A 87 -10.61 7.54 -9.70
N SER A 88 -11.25 6.46 -9.24
CA SER A 88 -10.69 5.55 -8.24
C SER A 88 -9.34 4.99 -8.68
N LEU A 89 -9.26 4.54 -9.93
CA LEU A 89 -8.06 3.97 -10.54
C LEU A 89 -6.90 4.97 -10.56
N ALA A 90 -7.17 6.19 -11.02
CA ALA A 90 -6.18 7.25 -11.13
C ALA A 90 -5.66 7.68 -9.75
N CYS A 91 -6.56 7.91 -8.80
CA CYS A 91 -6.19 8.28 -7.43
C CYS A 91 -5.40 7.16 -6.74
N PHE A 92 -5.88 5.92 -6.82
CA PHE A 92 -5.20 4.77 -6.23
C PHE A 92 -3.81 4.54 -6.86
N SER A 93 -3.69 4.65 -8.18
CA SER A 93 -2.40 4.56 -8.87
C SER A 93 -1.43 5.65 -8.43
N ARG A 94 -1.91 6.88 -8.28
CA ARG A 94 -1.10 8.00 -7.78
C ARG A 94 -0.62 7.77 -6.35
N TRP A 95 -1.50 7.30 -5.46
CA TRP A 95 -1.12 6.93 -4.10
C TRP A 95 -0.09 5.79 -4.10
N LEU A 96 -0.32 4.73 -4.88
CA LEU A 96 0.57 3.57 -4.94
C LEU A 96 1.95 3.94 -5.47
N TRP A 97 2.03 4.84 -6.45
CA TRP A 97 3.30 5.37 -6.95
C TRP A 97 4.10 6.09 -5.86
N GLN A 98 3.43 6.95 -5.09
CA GLN A 98 4.08 7.67 -3.99
C GLN A 98 4.48 6.72 -2.85
N ALA A 99 3.58 5.82 -2.44
CA ALA A 99 3.84 4.85 -1.40
C ALA A 99 5.01 3.92 -1.77
N ARG A 100 5.12 3.54 -3.05
CA ARG A 100 6.26 2.77 -3.54
C ARG A 100 7.56 3.55 -3.49
N ALA A 101 7.58 4.80 -3.95
CA ALA A 101 8.77 5.63 -3.91
C ALA A 101 9.28 5.80 -2.46
N ASN A 102 8.36 5.96 -1.50
CA ASN A 102 8.70 5.99 -0.07
C ASN A 102 9.27 4.64 0.41
N ALA A 103 8.66 3.52 0.00
CA ALA A 103 9.13 2.19 0.35
C ALA A 103 10.56 1.91 -0.16
N GLN A 104 10.90 2.39 -1.36
CA GLN A 104 12.25 2.26 -1.93
C GLN A 104 13.31 3.08 -1.16
N ARG A 105 12.92 4.15 -0.47
CA ARG A 105 13.82 4.94 0.39
C ARG A 105 14.02 4.32 1.77
N ILE A 106 13.02 3.57 2.25
CA ILE A 106 13.01 2.96 3.59
C ILE A 106 13.56 1.52 3.55
N SER A 107 13.58 0.87 2.38
CA SER A 107 14.00 -0.52 2.23
C SER A 107 14.83 -0.72 0.98
N LEU A 108 16.01 -1.34 1.15
CA LEU A 108 16.90 -1.77 0.06
C LEU A 108 16.40 -3.03 -0.67
N ALA A 109 15.29 -3.63 -0.22
CA ALA A 109 14.78 -4.86 -0.80
C ALA A 109 14.28 -4.63 -2.25
N PRO A 110 14.71 -5.46 -3.22
CA PRO A 110 14.28 -5.31 -4.60
C PRO A 110 12.79 -5.59 -4.72
N HIS A 111 12.06 -4.64 -5.33
CA HIS A 111 10.67 -4.84 -5.69
C HIS A 111 10.59 -5.69 -6.96
N ARG A 112 9.58 -6.55 -7.08
CA ARG A 112 9.53 -7.57 -8.16
C ARG A 112 9.18 -7.00 -9.53
N LEU A 113 8.37 -5.94 -9.53
CA LEU A 113 7.86 -5.31 -10.74
C LEU A 113 8.25 -3.83 -10.75
N ASP A 114 8.51 -3.28 -11.93
CA ASP A 114 8.82 -1.86 -12.11
C ASP A 114 7.65 -0.95 -11.78
N ALA A 115 7.95 0.29 -11.33
CA ALA A 115 6.93 1.31 -11.06
C ALA A 115 6.09 1.66 -12.30
N ARG A 116 6.65 1.47 -13.50
CA ARG A 116 5.95 1.69 -14.77
C ARG A 116 4.71 0.82 -14.92
N TRP A 117 4.66 -0.34 -14.27
CA TRP A 117 3.48 -1.21 -14.31
C TRP A 117 2.27 -0.64 -13.56
N ILE A 118 2.45 0.34 -12.66
CA ILE A 118 1.37 0.89 -11.83
C ILE A 118 0.18 1.40 -12.65
N PRO A 119 0.35 2.26 -13.67
CA PRO A 119 -0.77 2.66 -14.52
C PRO A 119 -1.16 1.60 -15.56
N TRP A 120 -0.20 0.85 -16.10
CA TRP A 120 -0.44 -0.04 -17.25
C TRP A 120 -1.14 -1.35 -16.89
N CYS A 121 -1.00 -1.82 -15.65
CA CYS A 121 -1.58 -3.09 -15.24
C CYS A 121 -3.11 -3.11 -15.35
N TRP A 122 -3.77 -1.96 -15.22
CA TRP A 122 -5.23 -1.86 -15.25
C TRP A 122 -5.83 -2.03 -16.64
N PHE A 123 -5.06 -1.73 -17.69
CA PHE A 123 -5.54 -1.74 -19.08
C PHE A 123 -5.24 -3.05 -19.82
N VAL A 124 -4.30 -3.85 -19.30
CA VAL A 124 -3.94 -5.15 -19.88
C VAL A 124 -4.69 -6.25 -19.12
N PRO A 125 -5.69 -6.93 -19.72
CA PRO A 125 -6.60 -7.82 -18.98
C PRO A 125 -5.91 -8.88 -18.11
N GLY A 126 -4.88 -9.56 -18.65
CA GLY A 126 -4.12 -10.56 -17.90
C GLY A 126 -3.28 -9.95 -16.77
N ALA A 127 -2.67 -8.78 -17.02
CA ALA A 127 -1.91 -8.08 -15.99
C ALA A 127 -2.84 -7.55 -14.88
N ASN A 128 -4.04 -7.09 -15.22
CA ASN A 128 -5.01 -6.53 -14.28
C ASN A 128 -5.38 -7.53 -13.19
N LEU A 129 -5.35 -8.83 -13.49
CA LEU A 129 -5.68 -9.88 -12.52
C LEU A 129 -4.57 -10.17 -11.50
N VAL A 130 -3.30 -9.91 -11.84
CA VAL A 130 -2.14 -10.40 -11.07
C VAL A 130 -1.22 -9.28 -10.60
N VAL A 131 -0.98 -8.28 -11.46
CA VAL A 131 0.00 -7.23 -11.21
C VAL A 131 -0.43 -6.27 -10.09
N PRO A 132 -1.68 -5.80 -10.00
CA PRO A 132 -2.10 -4.93 -8.89
C PRO A 132 -1.85 -5.51 -7.49
N PRO A 133 -2.31 -6.74 -7.14
CA PRO A 133 -2.06 -7.28 -5.80
C PRO A 133 -0.56 -7.54 -5.53
N VAL A 134 0.23 -7.84 -6.56
CA VAL A 134 1.70 -7.98 -6.44
C VAL A 134 2.34 -6.63 -6.09
N LEU A 135 2.02 -5.56 -6.83
CA LEU A 135 2.55 -4.22 -6.56
C LEU A 135 2.20 -3.74 -5.14
N VAL A 136 0.95 -3.90 -4.72
CA VAL A 136 0.50 -3.50 -3.38
C VAL A 136 1.16 -4.37 -2.30
N SER A 137 1.33 -5.67 -2.55
CA SER A 137 2.04 -6.58 -1.64
C SER A 137 3.51 -6.19 -1.46
N ASP A 138 4.20 -5.82 -2.53
CA ASP A 138 5.60 -5.39 -2.46
C ASP A 138 5.73 -4.13 -1.60
N VAL A 139 4.89 -3.11 -1.84
CA VAL A 139 4.86 -1.88 -1.02
C VAL A 139 4.54 -2.20 0.45
N TRP A 140 3.57 -3.08 0.71
CA TRP A 140 3.20 -3.49 2.07
C TRP A 140 4.36 -4.16 2.80
N ARG A 141 5.04 -5.10 2.15
CA ARG A 141 6.17 -5.85 2.73
C ARG A 141 7.37 -4.94 2.97
N ALA A 142 7.70 -4.09 2.00
CA ALA A 142 8.79 -3.12 2.09
C ALA A 142 8.55 -2.06 3.18
N SER A 143 7.28 -1.72 3.44
CA SER A 143 6.92 -0.76 4.49
C SER A 143 6.79 -1.40 5.88
N HIS A 144 6.82 -2.73 6.00
CA HIS A 144 6.56 -3.41 7.27
C HIS A 144 7.61 -3.06 8.34
N PRO A 145 7.25 -2.85 9.62
CA PRO A 145 8.20 -2.53 10.69
C PRO A 145 9.16 -3.67 11.01
N ASP A 146 8.67 -4.90 10.94
CA ASP A 146 9.48 -6.08 11.24
C ASP A 146 10.47 -6.45 10.13
N LEU A 147 10.55 -5.66 9.05
CA LEU A 147 11.55 -5.86 8.01
C LEU A 147 12.87 -5.24 8.48
N PRO A 148 13.92 -6.03 8.78
CA PRO A 148 15.17 -5.47 9.25
C PRO A 148 15.88 -4.69 8.13
N PRO A 149 16.64 -3.64 8.49
CA PRO A 149 17.40 -2.84 7.53
C PRO A 149 18.47 -3.72 6.88
N GLY A 150 18.30 -4.03 5.60
CA GLY A 150 19.25 -4.80 4.80
C GLY A 150 18.64 -5.44 3.56
N PRO A 151 19.47 -6.01 2.66
CA PRO A 151 19.00 -6.70 1.47
C PRO A 151 18.39 -8.05 1.88
N ARG A 152 17.08 -8.07 2.13
CA ARG A 152 16.30 -9.29 2.33
C ARG A 152 15.23 -9.43 1.27
N ASP A 153 14.98 -10.68 0.91
CA ASP A 153 13.86 -11.05 0.05
C ASP A 153 12.53 -10.65 0.71
N LEU A 154 11.74 -9.83 0.02
CA LEU A 154 10.38 -9.43 0.44
C LEU A 154 9.49 -10.65 0.74
N ARG A 155 9.81 -11.84 0.19
CA ARG A 155 9.09 -13.10 0.44
C ARG A 155 9.00 -13.47 1.92
N ALA A 156 9.99 -13.10 2.73
CA ALA A 156 10.04 -13.43 4.15
C ALA A 156 8.94 -12.74 4.99
N VAL A 157 8.42 -11.60 4.54
CA VAL A 157 7.35 -10.87 5.24
C VAL A 157 5.99 -11.39 4.80
N ARG A 158 5.09 -11.65 5.76
CA ARG A 158 3.75 -12.16 5.48
C ARG A 158 2.96 -11.19 4.60
N TRP A 159 2.16 -11.77 3.72
CA TRP A 159 1.21 -11.02 2.90
C TRP A 159 0.13 -10.37 3.80
N GLY A 160 -0.19 -9.10 3.54
CA GLY A 160 -1.24 -8.40 4.26
C GLY A 160 -2.62 -8.99 3.97
N ARG A 161 -3.30 -9.50 5.00
CA ARG A 161 -4.67 -10.07 4.88
C ARG A 161 -5.66 -9.08 4.26
N CYS A 162 -5.51 -7.78 4.53
CA CYS A 162 -6.38 -6.76 3.94
C CYS A 162 -6.22 -6.65 2.41
N ILE A 163 -5.03 -6.91 1.86
CA ILE A 163 -4.79 -6.92 0.41
C ILE A 163 -5.51 -8.12 -0.21
N ALA A 164 -5.37 -9.29 0.41
CA ALA A 164 -6.06 -10.50 -0.04
C ALA A 164 -7.59 -10.35 0.03
N VAL A 165 -8.11 -9.80 1.13
CA VAL A 165 -9.55 -9.52 1.30
C VAL A 165 -10.04 -8.50 0.28
N ALA A 166 -9.31 -7.40 0.08
CA ALA A 166 -9.69 -6.39 -0.90
C ALA A 166 -9.74 -6.99 -2.31
N TRP A 167 -8.70 -7.72 -2.70
CA TRP A 167 -8.58 -8.32 -4.02
C TRP A 167 -9.62 -9.41 -4.28
N ALA A 168 -9.80 -10.34 -3.32
CA ALA A 168 -10.81 -11.39 -3.43
C ALA A 168 -12.23 -10.80 -3.50
N SER A 169 -12.53 -9.79 -2.68
CA SER A 169 -13.84 -9.14 -2.68
C SER A 169 -14.09 -8.41 -4.00
N PHE A 170 -13.10 -7.72 -4.55
CA PHE A 170 -13.18 -7.11 -5.88
C PHE A 170 -13.50 -8.14 -6.97
N LEU A 171 -12.73 -9.23 -7.06
CA LEU A 171 -12.94 -10.26 -8.07
C LEU A 171 -14.30 -10.95 -7.92
N LEU A 172 -14.70 -11.27 -6.69
CA LEU A 172 -16.02 -11.85 -6.41
C LEU A 172 -17.16 -10.89 -6.78
N ALA A 173 -17.00 -9.59 -6.56
CA ALA A 173 -17.99 -8.59 -6.99
C ALA A 173 -18.14 -8.59 -8.51
N GLN A 174 -17.03 -8.66 -9.26
CA GLN A 174 -17.07 -8.72 -10.73
C GLN A 174 -17.74 -10.01 -11.23
N VAL A 175 -17.40 -11.17 -10.63
CA VAL A 175 -18.06 -12.45 -10.94
C VAL A 175 -19.55 -12.37 -10.64
N ALA A 176 -19.94 -11.81 -9.50
CA ALA A 176 -21.35 -11.65 -9.14
C ALA A 176 -22.12 -10.79 -10.14
N VAL A 177 -21.53 -9.70 -10.65
CA VAL A 177 -22.17 -8.85 -11.68
C VAL A 177 -22.31 -9.60 -13.01
N VAL A 178 -21.26 -10.29 -13.46
CA VAL A 178 -21.24 -10.96 -14.77
C VAL A 178 -22.17 -12.16 -14.83
N PHE A 179 -22.24 -12.94 -13.75
CA PHE A 179 -23.01 -14.19 -13.69
C PHE A 179 -24.35 -14.05 -12.96
N ALA A 180 -24.81 -12.82 -12.72
CA ALA A 180 -26.07 -12.58 -12.05
C ALA A 180 -27.26 -13.09 -12.89
N PRO A 181 -28.19 -13.87 -12.31
CA PRO A 181 -29.42 -14.27 -13.00
C PRO A 181 -30.37 -13.09 -13.21
N THR A 182 -30.29 -12.07 -12.35
CA THR A 182 -31.08 -10.84 -12.43
C THR A 182 -30.25 -9.64 -11.96
N PRO A 183 -30.55 -8.41 -12.42
CA PRO A 183 -29.87 -7.20 -11.94
C PRO A 183 -29.94 -7.05 -10.41
N LEU A 184 -31.10 -7.36 -9.82
CA LEU A 184 -31.30 -7.32 -8.37
C LEU A 184 -30.31 -8.25 -7.63
N TRP A 185 -30.14 -9.48 -8.10
CA TRP A 185 -29.20 -10.44 -7.52
C TRP A 185 -27.76 -9.93 -7.65
N GLY A 186 -27.41 -9.40 -8.82
CA GLY A 186 -26.11 -8.79 -9.08
C GLY A 186 -25.78 -7.69 -8.06
N HIS A 187 -26.73 -6.76 -7.82
CA HIS A 187 -26.54 -5.69 -6.84
C HIS A 187 -26.49 -6.19 -5.39
N ALA A 188 -27.36 -7.14 -5.02
CA ALA A 188 -27.41 -7.67 -3.65
C ALA A 188 -26.09 -8.32 -3.22
N VAL A 189 -25.38 -8.97 -4.15
CA VAL A 189 -24.10 -9.65 -3.87
C VAL A 189 -22.91 -8.72 -4.08
N SER A 190 -22.87 -7.96 -5.19
CA SER A 190 -21.70 -7.13 -5.52
C SER A 190 -21.55 -5.91 -4.60
N THR A 191 -22.64 -5.35 -4.09
CA THR A 191 -22.61 -4.18 -3.19
C THR A 191 -21.83 -4.45 -1.90
N PRO A 192 -22.18 -5.46 -1.07
CA PRO A 192 -21.42 -5.73 0.16
C PRO A 192 -19.96 -6.08 -0.14
N LEU A 193 -19.67 -6.81 -1.22
CA LEU A 193 -18.31 -7.13 -1.63
C LEU A 193 -17.51 -5.86 -2.02
N THR A 194 -18.15 -4.91 -2.70
CA THR A 194 -17.54 -3.62 -3.05
C THR A 194 -17.24 -2.80 -1.80
N LEU A 195 -18.13 -2.80 -0.81
CA LEU A 195 -17.90 -2.13 0.48
C LEU A 195 -16.74 -2.76 1.25
N VAL A 196 -16.68 -4.09 1.31
CA VAL A 196 -15.57 -4.82 1.94
C VAL A 196 -14.26 -4.52 1.21
N CYS A 197 -14.27 -4.52 -0.12
CA CYS A 197 -13.12 -4.15 -0.93
C CYS A 197 -12.62 -2.74 -0.61
N GLY A 198 -13.51 -1.75 -0.66
CA GLY A 198 -13.19 -0.35 -0.38
C GLY A 198 -12.65 -0.16 1.05
N ALA A 199 -13.29 -0.76 2.05
CA ALA A 199 -12.86 -0.70 3.43
C ALA A 199 -11.49 -1.34 3.64
N ALA A 200 -11.26 -2.53 3.08
CA ALA A 200 -9.98 -3.23 3.19
C ALA A 200 -8.85 -2.50 2.47
N ALA A 201 -9.12 -1.89 1.30
CA ALA A 201 -8.17 -1.06 0.57
C ALA A 201 -7.79 0.19 1.37
N VAL A 202 -8.78 0.95 1.87
CA VAL A 202 -8.54 2.16 2.69
C VAL A 202 -7.80 1.81 3.98
N TYR A 203 -8.16 0.71 4.63
CA TYR A 203 -7.43 0.21 5.81
C TYR A 203 -5.96 -0.08 5.47
N GLY A 204 -5.73 -0.79 4.35
CA GLY A 204 -4.40 -1.12 3.86
C GLY A 204 -3.55 0.13 3.61
N MET A 205 -4.13 1.11 2.90
CA MET A 205 -3.47 2.40 2.62
C MET A 205 -3.11 3.15 3.91
N ARG A 206 -4.05 3.27 4.85
CA ARG A 206 -3.81 3.92 6.16
C ARG A 206 -2.76 3.18 6.98
N ARG A 207 -2.65 1.86 6.83
CA ARG A 207 -1.65 1.06 7.55
C ARG A 207 -0.26 1.28 6.97
N VAL A 208 -0.12 1.24 5.64
CA VAL A 208 1.13 1.52 4.92
C VAL A 208 1.64 2.92 5.25
N ASP A 209 0.80 3.95 5.10
CA ASP A 209 1.20 5.33 5.39
C ASP A 209 1.67 5.50 6.84
N ARG A 210 1.00 4.85 7.81
CA ARG A 210 1.40 4.88 9.22
C ARG A 210 2.77 4.25 9.46
N TRP A 211 3.13 3.24 8.69
CA TRP A 211 4.44 2.62 8.80
C TRP A 211 5.55 3.43 8.13
N GLN A 212 5.21 4.19 7.10
CA GLN A 212 6.15 5.05 6.38
C GLN A 212 6.39 6.39 7.10
N THR A 213 5.39 6.87 7.85
CA THR A 213 5.50 8.12 8.61
C THR A 213 6.46 7.92 9.79
N GLY A 214 7.49 8.75 9.89
CA GLY A 214 8.44 8.75 11.02
C GLY A 214 9.58 7.73 10.91
N ARG A 215 9.83 7.16 9.72
CA ARG A 215 11.03 6.35 9.48
C ARG A 215 12.13 7.14 8.81
N GLU A 216 13.35 6.90 9.27
CA GLU A 216 14.56 7.42 8.63
C GLU A 216 14.86 6.64 7.33
N PRO A 217 15.31 7.31 6.26
CA PRO A 217 15.78 6.66 5.05
C PRO A 217 16.99 5.75 5.35
N VAL A 218 17.06 4.59 4.68
CA VAL A 218 18.21 3.68 4.80
C VAL A 218 19.36 4.18 3.93
N ARG A 219 20.57 4.24 4.51
CA ARG A 219 21.84 4.59 3.84
C ARG A 219 22.35 3.46 2.95
#